data_AF-A0A6A4GJS2-F1
#
_entry.id   AF-A0A6A4GJS2-F1
#
_cell.length_a   1.000
_cell.length_b   1.000
_cell.length_c   1.000
_cell.angle_alpha   90.00
_cell.angle_beta   90.00
_cell.angle_gamma   90.00
#
_symmetry.space_group_name_H-M   'P 1'
#
loop_
_entity.id
_entity.type
_entity.pdbx_description
1 polymer ?
#
loop_
_entity_poly.entity_id
_entity_poly.type
_entity_poly.pdbx_seq_one_letter_code
_entity_poly.pdbx_strand_id
1 'polypeptide(L)'
;MAVECLPNELIDCILDNLSSDKKALHNCSLIKKALVVPSQHLIFAKIELDGRARSLQYKTEQLIVILDEKPHLTSGVQLLNFQRFNLEQPEREGDYAQIAKGVIQRVSKVDMIELKDVYWSTSLCPLFRTAVFDAVEAPSLI
;
A
#
# COMPACT_ATOMS: atom_id res chain seq x y z
N MET A 1 24.15 16.28 27.83
CA MET A 1 24.84 16.20 26.53
C MET A 1 23.78 16.05 25.46
N ALA A 2 23.64 17.02 24.57
CA ALA A 2 22.74 16.90 23.43
C ALA A 2 23.35 15.86 22.48
N VAL A 3 22.65 14.76 22.23
CA VAL A 3 23.00 13.87 21.12
C VAL A 3 22.75 14.69 19.87
N GLU A 4 23.81 15.10 19.18
CA GLU A 4 23.69 15.77 17.89
C GLU A 4 22.80 14.91 16.99
N CYS A 5 21.67 15.49 16.56
CA CYS A 5 20.78 14.82 15.62
C CYS A 5 21.53 14.71 14.30
N LEU A 6 21.51 13.50 13.72
CA LEU A 6 22.02 13.30 12.37
C LEU A 6 21.23 14.21 11.41
N PRO A 7 21.89 14.91 10.47
CA PRO A 7 21.22 15.67 9.42
C PRO A 7 20.16 14.82 8.71
N ASN A 8 19.04 15.44 8.36
CA ASN A 8 17.92 14.74 7.74
C ASN A 8 18.34 14.08 6.41
N GLU A 9 19.23 14.72 5.66
CA GLU A 9 19.75 14.21 4.39
C GLU A 9 20.50 12.88 4.56
N LEU A 10 21.21 12.71 5.68
CA LEU A 10 21.89 11.46 5.99
C LEU A 10 20.91 10.39 6.48
N ILE A 11 19.87 10.79 7.21
CA ILE A 11 18.78 9.89 7.61
C ILE A 11 18.09 9.34 6.37
N ASP A 12 17.69 10.22 5.44
CA ASP A 12 17.02 9.86 4.21
C ASP A 12 17.90 8.93 3.37
N CYS A 13 19.18 9.26 3.20
CA CYS A 13 20.12 8.43 2.46
C CYS A 13 20.29 7.02 3.08
N ILE A 14 20.33 6.90 4.41
CA ILE A 14 20.38 5.60 5.10
C ILE A 14 19.09 4.81 4.84
N LEU A 15 17.94 5.45 4.98
CA LEU A 15 16.65 4.79 4.85
C LEU A 15 16.33 4.39 3.40
N ASP A 16 16.77 5.18 2.42
CA ASP A 16 16.67 4.84 0.99
C ASP A 16 17.43 3.55 0.66
N ASN A 17 18.61 3.36 1.25
CA ASN A 17 19.38 2.11 1.13
C ASN A 17 18.70 0.92 1.82
N LEU A 18 17.73 1.17 2.71
CA LEU A 18 16.92 0.16 3.39
C LEU A 18 15.51 0.02 2.80
N SER A 19 15.18 0.75 1.73
CA SER A 19 13.83 0.82 1.15
C SER A 19 13.22 -0.55 0.83
N SER A 20 14.04 -1.55 0.48
CA SER A 20 13.60 -2.92 0.21
C SER A 20 13.39 -3.79 1.47
N ASP A 21 13.99 -3.44 2.62
CA ASP A 21 13.91 -4.20 3.87
C ASP A 21 12.91 -3.56 4.83
N LYS A 22 11.63 -3.94 4.69
CA LYS A 22 10.54 -3.47 5.57
C LYS A 22 10.79 -3.78 7.04
N LYS A 23 11.54 -4.84 7.38
CA LYS A 23 11.85 -5.19 8.77
C LYS A 23 12.88 -4.23 9.35
N ALA A 24 13.91 -3.88 8.57
CA ALA A 24 14.89 -2.87 8.95
C ALA A 24 14.22 -1.50 9.12
N LEU A 25 13.39 -1.06 8.16
CA LEU A 25 12.63 0.20 8.27
C LEU A 25 11.71 0.22 9.50
N HIS A 26 11.02 -0.87 9.78
CA HIS A 26 10.19 -0.98 10.98
C HIS A 26 11.03 -0.81 12.24
N ASN A 27 12.18 -1.48 12.34
CA ASN A 27 13.09 -1.31 13.47
C ASN A 27 13.59 0.13 13.59
N CYS A 28 13.96 0.78 12.48
CA CYS A 28 14.34 2.20 12.46
C CYS A 28 13.24 3.10 13.02
N SER A 29 11.97 2.83 12.67
CA SER A 29 10.83 3.59 13.18
C SER A 29 10.65 3.49 14.70
N LEU A 30 11.17 2.43 15.34
CA LEU A 30 11.08 2.24 16.79
C LEU A 30 12.25 2.84 17.58
N ILE A 31 13.38 3.14 16.92
CA ILE A 31 14.63 3.55 17.60
C ILE A 31 14.59 5.01 18.06
N LYS A 32 14.19 5.94 17.18
CA LYS A 32 14.18 7.38 17.45
C LYS A 32 13.03 8.08 16.76
N LYS A 33 12.47 9.11 17.39
CA LYS A 33 11.38 9.94 16.83
C LYS A 33 11.71 10.51 15.45
N ALA A 34 12.96 10.94 15.23
CA ALA A 34 13.40 11.47 13.94
C ALA A 34 13.33 10.45 12.79
N LEU A 35 13.38 9.15 13.10
CA LEU A 35 13.32 8.07 12.10
C LEU A 35 11.89 7.57 11.85
N VAL A 36 10.93 7.88 12.73
CA VAL A 36 9.55 7.34 12.67
C VAL A 36 8.91 7.70 11.33
N VAL A 37 8.81 9.00 11.04
CA VAL A 37 8.11 9.53 9.86
C VAL A 37 8.77 9.06 8.56
N PRO A 38 10.09 9.23 8.33
CA PRO A 38 10.69 8.80 7.06
C PRO A 38 10.68 7.28 6.89
N SER A 39 10.84 6.50 7.98
CA SER A 39 10.72 5.04 7.88
C SER A 39 9.29 4.61 7.54
N GLN A 40 8.27 5.21 8.17
CA GLN A 40 6.88 4.93 7.86
C GLN A 40 6.53 5.31 6.43
N HIS A 41 7.03 6.46 5.95
CA HIS A 41 6.83 6.87 4.56
C HIS A 41 7.31 5.79 3.58
N LEU A 42 8.52 5.26 3.78
CA LEU A 42 9.07 4.20 2.92
C LEU A 42 8.35 2.84 3.10
N ILE A 43 7.89 2.52 4.31
CA ILE A 43 7.08 1.31 4.55
C ILE A 43 5.77 1.36 3.75
N PHE A 44 5.12 2.52 3.75
CA PHE A 44 3.84 2.74 3.06
C PHE A 44 3.99 3.12 1.58
N ALA A 45 5.20 3.46 1.13
CA ALA A 45 5.48 3.73 -0.29
C ALA A 45 5.05 2.59 -1.21
N LYS A 46 5.07 1.35 -0.69
CA LYS A 46 4.60 0.17 -1.39
C LYS A 46 3.63 -0.67 -0.56
N ILE A 47 2.36 -0.69 -0.98
CA ILE A 47 1.32 -1.53 -0.40
C ILE A 47 1.16 -2.79 -1.27
N GLU A 48 1.20 -3.96 -0.63
CA GLU A 48 1.04 -5.25 -1.30
C GLU A 48 -0.12 -6.02 -0.67
N LEU A 49 -1.09 -6.40 -1.48
CA LEU A 49 -2.26 -7.19 -1.08
C LEU A 49 -2.20 -8.53 -1.79
N ASP A 50 -2.38 -9.64 -1.06
CA ASP A 50 -2.38 -11.00 -1.60
C ASP A 50 -3.78 -11.61 -1.52
N GLY A 51 -4.38 -11.87 -2.68
CA GLY A 51 -5.70 -12.49 -2.87
C GLY A 51 -5.87 -13.84 -2.17
N ARG A 52 -4.77 -14.60 -2.01
CA ARG A 52 -4.76 -15.93 -1.36
C ARG A 52 -4.60 -15.86 0.15
N ALA A 53 -4.29 -14.69 0.72
CA ALA A 53 -4.18 -14.57 2.16
C ALA A 53 -5.54 -14.79 2.84
N ARG A 54 -5.62 -15.76 3.75
CA ARG A 54 -6.83 -16.00 4.57
C ARG A 54 -7.23 -14.77 5.38
N SER A 55 -6.26 -13.94 5.73
CA SER A 55 -6.44 -12.70 6.49
C SER A 55 -6.56 -11.45 5.61
N LEU A 56 -6.73 -11.59 4.29
CA LEU A 56 -6.80 -10.45 3.37
C LEU A 56 -7.85 -9.42 3.79
N GLN A 57 -9.07 -9.88 4.07
CA GLN A 57 -10.19 -9.00 4.43
C GLN A 57 -9.87 -8.20 5.70
N TYR A 58 -9.55 -8.89 6.79
CA TYR A 58 -9.16 -8.26 8.06
C TYR A 58 -7.99 -7.29 7.93
N LYS A 59 -6.92 -7.69 7.21
CA LYS A 59 -5.75 -6.83 6.98
C LYS A 59 -6.09 -5.60 6.15
N THR A 60 -6.98 -5.75 5.18
CA THR A 60 -7.43 -4.62 4.33
C THR A 60 -8.30 -3.67 5.14
N GLU A 61 -9.22 -4.18 5.96
CA GLU A 61 -10.04 -3.36 6.85
C GLU A 61 -9.17 -2.56 7.83
N GLN A 62 -8.16 -3.21 8.43
CA GLN A 62 -7.19 -2.50 9.27
C GLN A 62 -6.39 -1.46 8.50
N LEU A 63 -5.94 -1.79 7.28
CA LEU A 63 -5.24 -0.85 6.42
C LEU A 63 -6.12 0.37 6.13
N ILE A 64 -7.39 0.16 5.77
CA ILE A 64 -8.37 1.21 5.53
C ILE A 64 -8.50 2.12 6.75
N VAL A 65 -8.66 1.56 7.95
CA VAL A 65 -8.72 2.33 9.20
C VAL A 65 -7.46 3.15 9.41
N ILE A 66 -6.27 2.56 9.19
CA ILE A 66 -5.00 3.27 9.31
C ILE A 66 -4.90 4.43 8.30
N LEU A 67 -5.32 4.21 7.05
CA LEU A 67 -5.29 5.23 6.00
C LEU A 67 -6.28 6.37 6.30
N ASP A 68 -7.44 6.07 6.87
CA ASP A 68 -8.43 7.07 7.31
C ASP A 68 -7.93 7.88 8.52
N GLU A 69 -7.31 7.23 9.50
CA GLU A 69 -6.74 7.90 10.69
C GLU A 69 -5.49 8.72 10.37
N LYS A 70 -4.73 8.31 9.35
CA LYS A 70 -3.42 8.88 9.02
C LYS A 70 -3.30 9.23 7.54
N PRO A 71 -4.01 10.29 7.08
CA PRO A 71 -4.01 10.69 5.67
C PRO A 71 -2.62 11.11 5.14
N HIS A 72 -1.64 11.44 5.99
CA HIS A 72 -0.27 11.69 5.54
C HIS A 72 0.45 10.42 5.03
N LEU A 73 -0.03 9.23 5.41
CA LEU A 73 0.49 7.97 4.88
C LEU A 73 -0.04 7.70 3.48
N THR A 74 -1.27 8.13 3.18
CA THR A 74 -1.89 7.91 1.85
C THR A 74 -1.18 8.69 0.76
N SER A 75 -0.71 9.91 1.07
CA SER A 75 0.08 10.72 0.13
C SER A 75 1.46 10.16 -0.17
N GLY A 76 1.97 9.23 0.65
CA GLY A 76 3.25 8.59 0.45
C GLY A 76 3.20 7.30 -0.37
N VAL A 77 2.01 6.79 -0.69
CA VAL A 77 1.85 5.52 -1.40
C VAL A 77 2.15 5.71 -2.89
N GLN A 78 3.29 5.20 -3.36
CA GLN A 78 3.71 5.29 -4.76
C GLN A 78 3.25 4.08 -5.57
N LEU A 79 3.27 2.90 -4.94
CA LEU A 79 2.99 1.62 -5.61
C LEU A 79 1.94 0.82 -4.84
N LEU A 80 0.84 0.49 -5.53
CA LEU A 80 -0.15 -0.46 -5.05
C LEU A 80 -0.07 -1.75 -5.86
N ASN A 81 0.21 -2.86 -5.18
CA ASN A 81 0.38 -4.15 -5.84
C ASN A 81 -0.69 -5.13 -5.38
N PHE A 82 -1.49 -5.62 -6.33
CA PHE A 82 -2.44 -6.70 -6.10
C PHE A 82 -1.86 -8.01 -6.63
N GLN A 83 -1.59 -8.95 -5.73
CA GLN A 83 -1.02 -10.26 -6.05
C GLN A 83 -2.10 -11.33 -5.97
N ARG A 84 -2.18 -12.20 -6.98
CA ARG A 84 -3.01 -13.42 -6.96
C ARG A 84 -4.51 -13.17 -6.71
N PHE A 85 -5.02 -12.06 -7.24
CA PHE A 85 -6.46 -11.77 -7.31
C PHE A 85 -7.08 -12.52 -8.49
N ASN A 86 -7.15 -13.85 -8.39
CA ASN A 86 -7.54 -14.73 -9.49
C ASN A 86 -8.94 -15.35 -9.31
N LEU A 87 -9.57 -15.68 -10.43
CA LEU A 87 -10.89 -16.35 -10.52
C LEU A 87 -10.89 -17.82 -10.05
N GLU A 88 -9.81 -18.34 -9.45
CA GLU A 88 -9.84 -19.68 -8.83
C GLU A 88 -10.78 -19.74 -7.61
N GLN A 89 -11.15 -18.56 -7.07
CA GLN A 89 -12.10 -18.38 -5.97
C GLN A 89 -13.20 -17.38 -6.38
N PRO A 90 -14.07 -17.73 -7.34
CA PRO A 90 -15.10 -16.82 -7.85
C PRO A 90 -16.05 -16.32 -6.75
N GLU A 91 -16.25 -17.11 -5.70
CA GLU A 91 -17.04 -16.73 -4.52
C GLU A 91 -16.48 -15.51 -3.78
N ARG A 92 -15.20 -15.17 -3.96
CA ARG A 92 -14.52 -14.02 -3.31
C ARG A 92 -14.40 -12.80 -4.22
N GLU A 93 -14.96 -12.86 -5.42
CA GLU A 93 -14.91 -11.76 -6.38
C GLU A 93 -15.48 -10.46 -5.79
N GLY A 94 -16.61 -10.54 -5.06
CA GLY A 94 -17.21 -9.39 -4.39
C GLY A 94 -16.27 -8.77 -3.36
N ASP A 95 -15.61 -9.61 -2.54
CA ASP A 95 -14.64 -9.17 -1.54
C ASP A 95 -13.46 -8.48 -2.21
N TYR A 96 -12.91 -9.07 -3.28
CA TYR A 96 -11.79 -8.50 -4.03
C TYR A 96 -12.12 -7.12 -4.60
N ALA A 97 -13.29 -6.95 -5.20
CA ALA A 97 -13.73 -5.67 -5.73
C ALA A 97 -13.89 -4.62 -4.61
N GLN A 98 -14.48 -5.01 -3.47
CA GLN A 98 -14.61 -4.11 -2.31
C GLN A 98 -13.26 -3.71 -1.73
N ILE A 99 -12.31 -4.65 -1.61
CA ILE A 99 -10.95 -4.41 -1.15
C ILE A 99 -10.23 -3.43 -2.08
N ALA A 100 -10.26 -3.69 -3.38
CA ALA A 100 -9.62 -2.82 -4.37
C ALA A 100 -10.19 -1.40 -4.30
N LYS A 101 -11.51 -1.28 -4.35
CA LYS A 101 -12.20 0.02 -4.26
C LYS A 101 -11.87 0.74 -2.95
N GLY A 102 -11.96 0.04 -1.82
CA GLY A 102 -11.76 0.63 -0.50
C GLY A 102 -10.35 1.18 -0.30
N VAL A 103 -9.33 0.48 -0.79
CA VAL A 103 -7.94 0.91 -0.72
C VAL A 103 -7.65 2.01 -1.74
N ILE A 104 -7.98 1.80 -3.03
CA ILE A 104 -7.64 2.76 -4.10
C ILE A 104 -8.27 4.13 -3.84
N GLN A 105 -9.52 4.19 -3.35
CA GLN A 105 -10.18 5.46 -3.04
C GLN A 105 -9.46 6.31 -1.98
N ARG A 106 -8.64 5.70 -1.11
CA ARG A 106 -7.94 6.39 -0.02
C ARG A 106 -6.54 6.81 -0.39
N VAL A 107 -5.92 6.12 -1.34
CA VAL A 107 -4.60 6.47 -1.85
C VAL A 107 -4.76 7.50 -2.97
N SER A 108 -4.68 8.78 -2.59
CA SER A 108 -5.08 9.92 -3.44
C SER A 108 -4.18 10.17 -4.64
N LYS A 109 -3.01 9.52 -4.71
CA LYS A 109 -2.08 9.51 -5.86
C LYS A 109 -1.23 8.25 -5.81
N VAL A 110 -1.62 7.23 -6.56
CA VAL A 110 -0.76 6.07 -6.78
C VAL A 110 -0.04 6.28 -8.11
N ASP A 111 1.28 6.31 -8.10
CA ASP A 111 2.09 6.47 -9.32
C ASP A 111 1.96 5.24 -10.21
N MET A 112 1.83 4.06 -9.61
CA MET A 112 1.76 2.79 -10.33
C MET A 112 0.88 1.75 -9.62
N ILE A 113 -0.03 1.13 -10.36
CA ILE A 113 -0.75 -0.07 -9.92
C ILE A 113 -0.15 -1.28 -10.62
N GLU A 114 0.39 -2.22 -9.85
CA GLU A 114 0.90 -3.49 -10.35
C GLU A 114 -0.07 -4.63 -10.06
N LEU A 115 -0.25 -5.51 -11.05
CA LEU A 115 -0.98 -6.75 -10.90
C LEU A 115 -0.02 -7.90 -11.12
N LYS A 116 0.23 -8.71 -10.08
CA LYS A 116 1.12 -9.87 -10.16
C LYS A 116 0.34 -11.15 -10.04
N ASP A 117 0.71 -12.14 -10.85
CA ASP A 117 0.02 -13.44 -10.91
C ASP A 117 -1.49 -13.27 -11.21
N VAL A 118 -1.84 -12.28 -12.04
CA VAL A 118 -3.21 -12.03 -12.47
C VAL A 118 -3.31 -12.17 -13.99
N TYR A 119 -4.07 -13.16 -14.49
CA TYR A 119 -4.26 -13.32 -15.94
C TYR A 119 -5.36 -12.40 -16.43
N TRP A 120 -4.95 -11.28 -17.02
CA TRP A 120 -5.82 -10.19 -17.48
C TRP A 120 -6.92 -10.60 -18.46
N SER A 121 -6.63 -11.56 -19.35
CA SER A 121 -7.55 -11.99 -20.43
C SER A 121 -8.50 -13.12 -20.04
N THR A 122 -8.21 -13.88 -18.98
CA THR A 122 -8.90 -15.15 -18.69
C THR A 122 -9.23 -15.39 -17.22
N SER A 123 -8.59 -14.69 -16.27
CA SER A 123 -8.72 -14.99 -14.84
C SER A 123 -8.97 -13.78 -13.93
N LEU A 124 -9.16 -12.59 -14.49
CA LEU A 124 -9.34 -11.36 -13.72
C LEU A 124 -10.84 -11.13 -13.50
N CYS A 125 -11.25 -11.08 -12.23
CA CYS A 125 -12.67 -10.99 -11.89
C CYS A 125 -13.28 -9.71 -12.47
N PRO A 126 -14.39 -9.77 -13.24
CA PRO A 126 -15.04 -8.60 -13.83
C PRO A 126 -15.28 -7.45 -12.85
N LEU A 127 -15.77 -7.74 -11.64
CA LEU A 127 -16.03 -6.69 -10.63
C LEU A 127 -14.74 -6.04 -10.12
N PHE A 128 -13.69 -6.84 -9.89
CA PHE A 128 -12.38 -6.34 -9.49
C PHE A 128 -11.76 -5.48 -10.59
N ARG A 129 -11.86 -5.93 -11.84
CA ARG A 129 -11.40 -5.17 -13.01
C ARG A 129 -12.06 -3.80 -13.06
N THR A 130 -13.39 -3.78 -13.02
CA THR A 130 -14.16 -2.52 -13.04
C THR A 130 -13.80 -1.64 -11.85
N ALA A 131 -13.68 -2.20 -10.64
CA ALA A 131 -13.29 -1.42 -9.46
C ALA A 131 -11.91 -0.76 -9.60
N VAL A 132 -10.93 -1.46 -10.18
CA VAL A 132 -9.60 -0.88 -10.45
C VAL A 132 -9.68 0.19 -11.53
N PHE A 133 -10.40 -0.05 -12.63
CA PHE A 133 -10.56 0.93 -13.71
C PHE A 133 -11.28 2.19 -13.24
N ASP A 134 -12.46 2.04 -12.64
CA ASP A 134 -13.26 3.17 -12.14
C ASP A 134 -12.46 4.00 -11.14
N ALA A 135 -11.64 3.37 -10.30
CA ALA A 135 -10.86 4.07 -9.30
C ALA A 135 -9.61 4.77 -9.86
N VAL A 136 -9.11 4.35 -11.03
CA VAL A 136 -8.01 5.01 -11.76
C VAL A 136 -8.54 6.10 -12.70
N GLU A 137 -9.69 5.88 -13.34
CA GLU A 137 -10.33 6.85 -14.25
C GLU A 137 -11.16 7.91 -13.53
N ALA A 138 -11.51 7.70 -12.25
CA ALA A 138 -12.19 8.70 -11.47
C ALA A 138 -11.37 10.00 -11.54
N PRO A 139 -11.93 11.10 -12.10
CA PRO A 139 -11.23 12.38 -12.10
C PRO A 139 -10.92 12.68 -10.64
N SER A 140 -9.65 12.89 -10.34
CA SER A 140 -9.19 13.28 -9.03
C SER A 140 -10.00 14.52 -8.66
N LEU A 141 -11.03 14.36 -7.83
CA LEU A 141 -11.85 15.45 -7.32
C LEU A 141 -10.95 16.19 -6.33
N ILE A 142 -10.14 17.08 -6.89
CA ILE A 142 -9.48 18.18 -6.19
C ILE A 142 -10.52 19.28 -5.99
#